data_AF-E0S8W3-F1
#
_entry.id   AF-E0S8W3-F1
#
_cell.length_a   1.000
_cell.length_b   1.000
_cell.length_c   1.000
_cell.angle_alpha   90.00
_cell.angle_beta   90.00
_cell.angle_gamma   90.00
#
_symmetry.space_group_name_H-M   'P 1'
#
loop_
_entity.id
_entity.type
_entity.pdbx_description
1 polymer ?
#
loop_
_entity_poly.entity_id
_entity_poly.type
_entity_poly.pdbx_seq_one_letter_code
_entity_poly.pdbx_strand_id
1 'polypeptide(L)'
;MYTTDKPEHLEDYRELHVDGRVFYKLKGKKQEAVRKRRYSDQFKDPLFIQKDTNRKLRMMKQFRETHGDLESVIERWKDCVSECISILHTQYNIHPVEIFRAFSLRKWGFDIEEYGCCEDDFLPCKEE
;
A
#
# COMPACT_ATOMS: atom_id res chain seq x y z
N MET A 1 -42.00 -22.98 19.70
CA MET A 1 -42.93 -24.11 19.85
C MET A 1 -43.67 -24.33 18.55
N TYR A 2 -43.89 -25.58 18.18
CA TYR A 2 -44.68 -26.00 17.02
C TYR A 2 -45.89 -26.77 17.54
N THR A 3 -47.06 -26.57 16.93
CA THR A 3 -48.27 -27.34 17.26
C THR A 3 -48.67 -28.19 16.05
N THR A 4 -49.09 -29.42 16.33
CA THR A 4 -49.62 -30.37 15.32
C THR A 4 -51.11 -30.17 15.09
N ASP A 5 -51.82 -29.63 16.08
CA ASP A 5 -53.25 -29.35 15.98
C ASP A 5 -53.47 -28.05 15.22
N LYS A 6 -54.53 -28.04 14.40
CA LYS A 6 -54.90 -26.89 13.58
C LYS A 6 -55.37 -25.74 14.50
N PRO A 7 -54.65 -24.61 14.57
CA PRO A 7 -55.02 -23.51 15.43
C PRO A 7 -56.28 -22.79 14.91
N GLU A 8 -57.07 -22.24 15.83
CA GLU A 8 -58.33 -21.54 15.51
C GLU A 8 -58.11 -20.29 14.64
N HIS A 9 -56.96 -19.64 14.78
CA HIS A 9 -56.58 -18.43 14.03
C HIS A 9 -55.39 -18.70 13.09
N LEU A 10 -55.66 -19.32 11.92
CA LEU A 10 -54.64 -19.68 10.92
C LEU A 10 -53.80 -18.50 10.42
N GLU A 11 -54.36 -17.29 10.41
CA GLU A 11 -53.71 -16.09 9.86
C GLU A 11 -52.42 -15.72 10.62
N ASP A 12 -52.36 -16.04 11.91
CA ASP A 12 -51.22 -15.76 12.79
C ASP A 12 -50.12 -16.82 12.72
N TYR A 13 -50.36 -17.93 12.02
CA TYR A 13 -49.44 -19.06 11.96
C TYR A 13 -48.90 -19.25 10.53
N ARG A 14 -47.72 -19.86 10.43
CA ARG A 14 -47.15 -20.39 9.18
C ARG A 14 -47.26 -21.91 9.21
N GLU A 15 -47.78 -22.47 8.12
CA GLU A 15 -47.82 -23.91 7.89
C GLU A 15 -46.45 -24.40 7.41
N LEU A 16 -45.99 -25.49 7.99
CA LEU A 16 -44.77 -26.20 7.63
C LEU A 16 -45.14 -27.65 7.33
N HIS A 17 -44.85 -28.07 6.11
CA HIS A 17 -45.07 -29.44 5.67
C HIS A 17 -43.73 -30.18 5.78
N VAL A 18 -43.65 -31.17 6.66
CA VAL A 18 -42.47 -32.01 6.84
C VAL A 18 -42.93 -33.46 6.83
N ASP A 19 -42.41 -34.25 5.88
CA ASP A 19 -42.69 -35.69 5.75
C ASP A 19 -44.18 -36.04 5.77
N GLY A 20 -45.00 -35.26 5.05
CA GLY A 20 -46.45 -35.47 4.93
C GLY A 20 -47.27 -35.04 6.14
N ARG A 21 -46.65 -34.47 7.19
CA ARG A 21 -47.34 -33.91 8.37
C ARG A 21 -47.29 -32.38 8.35
N VAL A 22 -48.38 -31.75 8.78
CA VAL A 22 -48.51 -30.30 8.86
C VAL A 22 -48.21 -29.82 10.28
N PHE A 23 -47.35 -28.82 10.39
CA PHE A 23 -46.99 -28.17 11.65
C PHE A 23 -47.27 -26.67 11.56
N TYR A 24 -47.81 -26.11 12.63
CA TYR A 24 -48.13 -24.68 12.71
C TYR A 24 -47.12 -23.96 13.60
N LYS A 25 -46.53 -22.87 13.07
CA LYS A 25 -45.58 -22.01 13.81
C LYS A 25 -46.11 -20.58 13.86
N LEU A 26 -46.25 -20.02 15.06
CA LEU A 26 -46.69 -18.63 15.25
C LEU A 26 -45.74 -17.65 14.52
N LYS A 27 -46.31 -16.73 13.74
CA LYS A 27 -45.58 -15.63 13.08
C LYS A 27 -45.09 -14.68 14.15
N GLY A 28 -43.78 -14.73 14.45
CA GLY A 28 -43.16 -13.72 15.31
C GLY A 28 -43.33 -12.32 14.73
N LYS A 29 -43.45 -11.30 15.59
CA LYS A 29 -43.40 -9.89 15.18
C LYS A 29 -42.19 -9.70 14.26
N LYS A 30 -42.38 -9.08 13.10
CA LYS A 30 -41.30 -8.72 12.16
C LYS A 30 -40.31 -7.84 12.92
N GLN A 31 -39.25 -8.43 13.48
CA GLN A 31 -38.06 -7.66 13.82
C GLN A 31 -37.48 -7.24 12.48
N GLU A 32 -37.51 -5.94 12.21
CA GLU A 32 -36.76 -5.34 11.12
C GLU A 32 -35.34 -5.90 11.20
N ALA A 33 -34.87 -6.49 10.10
CA ALA A 33 -33.53 -7.04 10.03
C ALA A 33 -32.54 -5.89 10.18
N VAL A 34 -32.15 -5.56 11.40
CA VAL A 34 -31.03 -4.65 11.69
C VAL A 34 -29.82 -5.31 11.05
N ARG A 35 -29.43 -4.83 9.87
CA ARG A 35 -28.25 -5.31 9.14
C ARG A 35 -27.08 -5.23 10.11
N LYS A 36 -26.56 -6.39 10.53
CA LYS A 36 -25.35 -6.46 11.35
C LYS A 36 -24.21 -5.78 10.57
N ARG A 37 -23.82 -4.58 11.02
CA ARG A 37 -22.62 -3.90 10.53
C ARG A 37 -21.42 -4.82 10.72
N ARG A 38 -20.48 -4.82 9.77
CA ARG A 38 -19.23 -5.59 9.93
C ARG A 38 -18.46 -5.02 11.13
N TYR A 39 -17.68 -5.85 11.82
CA TYR A 39 -16.89 -5.42 12.98
C TYR A 39 -15.98 -4.22 12.66
N SER A 40 -15.45 -4.16 11.44
CA SER A 40 -14.67 -3.02 10.92
C SER A 40 -15.46 -1.71 10.81
N ASP A 41 -16.79 -1.78 10.58
CA ASP A 41 -17.66 -0.61 10.50
C ASP A 41 -18.01 -0.04 11.87
N GLN A 42 -17.76 -0.79 12.96
CA GLN A 42 -17.96 -0.30 14.34
C GLN A 42 -16.85 0.68 14.78
N PHE A 43 -15.71 0.70 14.08
CA PHE A 43 -14.61 1.64 14.33
C PHE A 43 -14.63 2.87 13.41
N LYS A 44 -15.69 3.04 12.60
CA LYS A 44 -15.94 4.27 11.82
C LYS A 44 -16.50 5.41 12.69
N ASP A 45 -16.10 5.47 13.96
CA ASP A 45 -16.33 6.63 14.79
C ASP A 45 -15.43 7.76 14.25
N PRO A 46 -15.95 8.95 13.91
CA PRO A 46 -15.16 10.08 13.47
C PRO A 46 -13.96 10.38 14.40
N LEU A 47 -14.12 10.13 15.71
CA LEU A 47 -13.06 10.31 16.69
C LEU A 47 -11.91 9.29 16.54
N PHE A 48 -12.20 8.07 16.10
CA PHE A 48 -11.20 7.03 15.86
C PHE A 48 -10.37 7.34 14.60
N ILE A 49 -11.02 7.83 13.55
CA ILE A 49 -10.37 8.27 12.30
C ILE A 49 -9.39 9.42 12.62
N GLN A 50 -9.82 10.40 13.42
CA GLN A 50 -8.97 11.51 13.81
C GLN A 50 -7.77 11.07 14.66
N LYS A 51 -7.96 10.11 15.58
CA LYS A 51 -6.88 9.55 16.40
C LYS A 51 -5.84 8.81 15.56
N ASP A 52 -6.26 7.97 14.62
CA ASP A 52 -5.35 7.24 13.72
C ASP A 52 -4.59 8.21 12.79
N THR A 53 -5.28 9.21 12.26
CA THR A 53 -4.67 10.27 11.45
C THR A 53 -3.59 11.02 12.24
N ASN A 54 -3.90 11.44 13.46
CA ASN A 54 -2.94 12.10 14.34
C ASN A 54 -1.77 11.20 14.75
N ARG A 55 -1.98 9.89 14.89
CA ARG A 55 -0.89 8.93 15.14
C ARG A 55 0.06 8.87 13.95
N LYS A 56 -0.48 8.72 12.73
CA LYS A 56 0.31 8.69 11.49
C LYS A 56 1.12 9.98 11.30
N LEU A 57 0.49 11.14 11.49
CA LEU A 57 1.17 12.43 11.42
C LEU A 57 2.29 12.55 12.47
N ARG A 58 2.08 12.07 13.70
CA ARG A 58 3.13 12.03 14.72
C ARG A 58 4.29 11.13 14.34
N MET A 59 4.01 9.96 13.77
CA MET A 59 5.06 9.06 13.27
C MET A 59 5.88 9.72 12.15
N MET A 60 5.22 10.38 11.20
CA MET A 60 5.92 11.12 10.13
C MET A 60 6.77 12.27 10.67
N LYS A 61 6.23 13.03 11.64
CA LYS A 61 6.96 14.12 12.29
C LYS A 61 8.19 13.61 13.04
N GLN A 62 8.03 12.56 13.84
CA GLN A 62 9.15 11.94 14.57
C GLN A 62 10.20 11.37 13.62
N PHE A 63 9.78 10.73 12.52
CA PHE A 63 10.70 10.23 11.49
C PHE A 63 11.53 11.38 10.89
N ARG A 64 10.89 12.50 10.52
CA ARG A 64 11.57 13.69 10.01
C ARG A 64 12.50 14.33 11.04
N GLU A 65 12.11 14.38 12.31
CA GLU A 65 12.97 14.92 13.38
C GLU A 65 14.18 14.01 13.65
N THR A 66 14.01 12.69 13.55
CA THR A 66 15.06 11.70 13.84
C THR A 66 16.06 11.54 12.69
N HIS A 67 15.56 11.50 11.46
CA HIS A 67 16.39 11.25 10.26
C HIS A 67 16.71 12.54 9.48
N GLY A 68 16.18 13.68 9.92
CA GLY A 68 16.33 14.94 9.22
C GLY A 68 15.64 14.94 7.87
N ASP A 69 16.12 15.82 6.98
CA ASP A 69 15.72 15.85 5.59
C ASP A 69 16.59 14.85 4.80
N LEU A 70 16.08 13.63 4.64
CA LEU A 70 16.77 12.56 3.92
C LEU A 70 17.06 12.95 2.47
N GLU A 71 16.17 13.74 1.86
CA GLU A 71 16.31 14.19 0.47
C GLU A 71 17.50 15.15 0.35
N SER A 72 17.62 16.12 1.27
CA SER A 72 18.82 16.95 1.42
C SER A 72 20.12 16.16 1.59
N VAL A 73 20.09 15.03 2.30
CA VAL A 73 21.27 14.19 2.50
C VAL A 73 21.60 13.43 1.22
N ILE A 74 20.61 12.89 0.53
CA ILE A 74 20.78 12.18 -0.75
C ILE A 74 21.38 13.12 -1.80
N GLU A 75 20.84 14.34 -1.93
CA GLU A 75 21.32 15.32 -2.90
C GLU A 75 22.78 15.71 -2.62
N ARG A 76 23.16 15.95 -1.36
CA ARG A 76 24.56 16.21 -1.00
C ARG A 76 25.50 15.07 -1.38
N TRP A 77 25.06 13.81 -1.21
CA TRP A 77 25.86 12.66 -1.62
C TRP A 77 25.95 12.55 -3.14
N LYS A 78 24.87 12.86 -3.87
CA LYS A 78 24.91 12.92 -5.34
C LYS A 78 25.91 13.98 -5.80
N ASP A 79 25.86 15.17 -5.24
CA ASP A 79 26.80 16.26 -5.56
C ASP A 79 28.25 15.81 -5.35
N CYS A 80 28.56 15.20 -4.20
CA CYS A 80 29.90 14.68 -3.92
C CYS A 80 30.35 13.63 -4.95
N VAL A 81 29.46 12.71 -5.34
CA VAL A 81 29.78 11.68 -6.34
C VAL A 81 29.99 12.31 -7.72
N SER A 82 29.14 13.26 -8.12
CA SER A 82 29.28 14.00 -9.39
C SER A 82 30.60 14.77 -9.46
N GLU A 83 31.01 15.38 -8.35
CA GLU A 83 32.29 16.09 -8.24
C GLU A 83 33.47 15.10 -8.32
N CYS A 84 33.36 13.92 -7.70
CA CYS A 84 34.36 12.86 -7.83
C CYS A 84 34.49 12.36 -9.28
N ILE A 85 33.37 12.13 -9.98
CA ILE A 85 33.38 11.75 -11.40
C ILE A 85 34.08 12.83 -12.22
N SER A 86 33.77 14.09 -11.96
CA SER A 86 34.37 15.23 -12.65
C SER A 86 35.89 15.30 -12.42
N ILE A 87 36.36 15.05 -11.19
CA ILE A 87 37.80 15.00 -10.86
C ILE A 87 38.47 13.83 -11.58
N LEU A 88 37.89 12.63 -11.55
CA LEU A 88 38.44 11.45 -12.22
C LEU A 88 38.55 11.67 -13.74
N HIS A 89 37.56 12.30 -14.34
CA HIS A 89 37.59 12.64 -15.75
C HIS A 89 38.62 13.72 -16.08
N THR A 90 38.62 14.83 -15.35
CA THR A 90 39.44 16.02 -15.72
C THR A 90 40.89 15.94 -15.26
N GLN A 91 41.16 15.36 -14.08
CA GLN A 91 42.50 15.34 -13.49
C GLN A 91 43.21 14.02 -13.74
N TYR A 92 42.47 12.91 -13.74
CA TYR A 92 43.02 11.57 -13.93
C TYR A 92 42.79 11.02 -15.35
N ASN A 93 42.08 11.78 -16.21
CA ASN A 93 41.83 11.44 -17.60
C ASN A 93 41.12 10.08 -17.77
N ILE A 94 40.33 9.67 -16.77
CA ILE A 94 39.56 8.43 -16.79
C ILE A 94 38.24 8.69 -17.51
N HIS A 95 37.92 7.89 -18.52
CA HIS A 95 36.71 8.09 -19.30
C HIS A 95 35.46 7.83 -18.44
N PRO A 96 34.39 8.66 -18.52
CA PRO A 96 33.17 8.48 -17.71
C PRO A 96 32.57 7.08 -17.85
N VAL A 97 32.65 6.49 -19.05
CA VAL A 97 32.22 5.10 -19.33
C VAL A 97 32.91 4.09 -18.41
N GLU A 98 34.22 4.22 -18.17
CA GLU A 98 34.97 3.32 -17.30
C GLU A 98 34.53 3.46 -15.84
N ILE A 99 34.29 4.69 -15.40
CA ILE A 99 33.80 5.01 -14.06
C ILE A 99 32.40 4.40 -13.85
N PHE A 100 31.50 4.59 -14.80
CA PHE A 100 30.14 4.05 -14.74
C PHE A 100 30.12 2.52 -14.77
N ARG A 101 31.01 1.88 -15.55
CA ARG A 101 31.20 0.42 -15.54
C ARG A 101 31.72 -0.08 -14.18
N ALA A 102 32.67 0.62 -13.57
CA ALA A 102 33.26 0.22 -12.29
C ALA A 102 32.29 0.33 -11.10
N PHE A 103 31.47 1.39 -11.06
CA PHE A 103 30.65 1.71 -9.86
C PHE A 103 29.14 1.47 -10.03
N SER A 104 28.66 0.96 -11.18
CA SER A 104 27.24 0.69 -11.45
C SER A 104 26.31 1.91 -11.16
N LEU A 105 26.77 3.12 -11.52
CA LEU A 105 26.17 4.38 -11.10
C LEU A 105 24.71 4.58 -11.58
N ARG A 106 24.32 3.97 -12.71
CA ARG A 106 22.94 4.00 -13.20
C ARG A 106 21.91 3.51 -12.19
N LYS A 107 22.26 2.50 -11.37
CA LYS A 107 21.36 1.96 -10.33
C LYS A 107 21.05 2.99 -9.24
N TRP A 108 21.88 4.02 -9.12
CA TRP A 108 21.78 5.07 -8.13
C TRP A 108 21.24 6.38 -8.71
N GLY A 109 20.77 6.36 -9.96
CA GLY A 109 20.12 7.49 -10.61
C GLY A 109 21.06 8.49 -11.27
N PHE A 110 22.32 8.10 -11.55
CA PHE A 110 23.22 8.91 -12.37
C PHE A 110 23.06 8.55 -13.84
N ASP A 111 22.94 9.57 -14.69
CA ASP A 111 22.90 9.43 -16.14
C ASP A 111 24.30 9.69 -16.70
N ILE A 112 24.75 8.86 -17.64
CA ILE A 112 26.05 9.06 -18.28
C ILE A 112 26.01 10.24 -19.27
N GLU A 113 24.83 10.54 -19.83
CA GLU A 113 24.67 11.63 -20.80
C GLU A 113 25.01 13.00 -20.18
N GLU A 114 24.80 13.16 -18.86
CA GLU A 114 25.21 14.33 -18.09
C GLU A 114 26.72 14.57 -18.10
N TYR A 115 27.50 13.54 -18.42
CA TYR A 115 28.96 13.57 -18.49
C TYR A 115 29.48 13.52 -19.94
N GLY A 116 28.60 13.72 -20.92
CA GLY A 116 28.97 13.87 -22.33
C GLY A 116 29.32 12.57 -23.07
N CYS A 117 28.94 11.41 -22.53
CA CYS A 117 29.06 10.12 -23.22
C CYS A 117 27.66 9.55 -23.52
N CYS A 118 27.58 8.64 -24.48
CA CYS A 118 26.32 7.98 -24.83
C CYS A 118 26.26 6.56 -24.26
N GLU A 119 25.04 6.04 -24.06
CA GLU A 119 24.86 4.67 -23.57
C GLU A 119 25.42 3.61 -24.52
N ASP A 120 25.58 3.94 -25.81
CA ASP A 120 26.16 3.06 -26.83
C ASP A 120 27.67 2.82 -26.61
N ASP A 121 28.35 3.70 -25.88
CA ASP A 121 29.78 3.53 -25.52
C ASP A 121 30.00 2.38 -24.51
N PHE A 122 28.93 1.81 -23.96
CA PHE A 122 28.99 0.61 -23.13
C PHE A 122 29.12 -0.69 -23.93
N LEU A 123 28.93 -0.64 -25.25
CA LEU A 123 29.07 -1.82 -26.08
C LEU A 123 30.54 -2.25 -26.12
N PRO A 124 30.84 -3.55 -25.94
CA PRO A 124 32.18 -4.05 -26.25
C PRO A 124 32.41 -3.79 -27.74
N CYS A 125 33.55 -3.17 -28.08
CA CYS A 125 34.03 -3.18 -29.46
C CYS A 125 33.98 -4.62 -29.93
N LYS A 126 33.13 -4.90 -30.93
CA LYS A 126 33.24 -6.15 -31.67
C LYS A 126 34.59 -6.08 -32.35
N GLU A 127 35.53 -6.88 -31.86
CA GLU A 127 36.75 -7.19 -32.60
C GLU A 127 36.32 -7.81 -33.93
N GLU A 128 36.53 -7.08 -35.03
CA GLU A 128 36.56 -7.63 -36.39
C GLU A 128 38.01 -7.94 -36.79
#